data_AF-A0A9L0JTP5-F1
#
_entry.id   AF-A0A9L0JTP5-F1
#
_cell.length_a   1.000
_cell.length_b   1.000
_cell.length_c   1.000
_cell.angle_alpha   90.00
_cell.angle_beta   90.00
_cell.angle_gamma   90.00
#
_symmetry.space_group_name_H-M   'P 1'
#
loop_
_entity.id
_entity.type
_entity.pdbx_description
1 polymer ?
#
loop_
_entity_poly.entity_id
_entity_poly.type
_entity_poly.pdbx_seq_one_letter_code
_entity_poly.pdbx_strand_id
1 'polypeptide(L)'
;PSSSGSTVHPWESREILSVLGHRPCTRRHADLLPALYCFHCDRVNASGVCVSGERFCETTATEQCYVKKVYEGTTVLFGYQGCRNLCFPFMGCSHKYTVELTCCNSSSFCNKF
;
A
#
# COMPACT_ATOMS: atom_id res chain seq x y z
N PRO A 1 -55.95 -43.55 11.24
CA PRO A 1 -55.65 -42.66 10.09
C PRO A 1 -55.00 -41.35 10.58
N SER A 2 -53.70 -41.33 10.90
CA SER A 2 -52.52 -41.29 9.99
C SER A 2 -52.29 -39.92 9.34
N SER A 3 -51.44 -39.11 9.98
CA SER A 3 -50.34 -38.31 9.37
C SER A 3 -49.60 -37.53 10.48
N SER A 4 -48.46 -37.97 11.03
CA SER A 4 -47.07 -37.82 10.53
C SER A 4 -46.76 -36.41 9.99
N GLY A 5 -45.97 -35.61 10.72
CA GLY A 5 -44.58 -35.27 10.33
C GLY A 5 -44.55 -33.99 9.47
N SER A 6 -43.56 -33.10 9.46
CA SER A 6 -42.21 -33.10 9.98
C SER A 6 -41.77 -31.63 10.04
N THR A 7 -40.94 -31.26 11.01
CA THR A 7 -40.18 -30.00 10.97
C THR A 7 -39.20 -30.08 9.81
N VAL A 8 -39.39 -29.24 8.80
CA VAL A 8 -38.51 -29.18 7.62
C VAL A 8 -37.70 -27.89 7.71
N HIS A 9 -36.45 -28.01 8.18
CA HIS A 9 -35.39 -27.09 7.80
C HIS A 9 -34.65 -27.69 6.60
N PRO A 10 -34.61 -26.99 5.48
CA PRO A 10 -33.51 -27.18 4.54
C PRO A 10 -33.02 -25.84 4.02
N TRP A 11 -31.76 -25.56 4.35
CA TRP A 11 -30.74 -25.14 3.39
C TRP A 11 -31.05 -25.65 1.96
N GLU A 12 -30.79 -24.82 0.94
CA GLU A 12 -31.22 -24.90 -0.48
C GLU A 12 -32.51 -24.10 -0.74
N SER A 13 -32.44 -22.93 -1.37
CA SER A 13 -32.10 -22.84 -2.79
C SER A 13 -31.08 -21.75 -3.11
N ARG A 14 -30.05 -22.14 -3.86
CA ARG A 14 -29.32 -21.21 -4.74
C ARG A 14 -30.27 -20.83 -5.87
N GLU A 15 -30.51 -19.55 -6.07
CA GLU A 15 -30.72 -19.03 -7.42
C GLU A 15 -29.64 -17.99 -7.71
N ILE A 16 -28.82 -18.39 -8.68
CA ILE A 16 -27.87 -17.56 -9.39
C ILE A 16 -28.69 -16.65 -10.29
N LEU A 17 -28.65 -15.35 -10.06
CA LEU A 17 -28.86 -14.33 -11.08
C LEU A 17 -27.94 -13.15 -10.80
N SER A 18 -26.69 -13.32 -11.21
CA SER A 18 -25.89 -12.22 -11.71
C SER A 18 -26.63 -11.58 -12.89
N VAL A 19 -26.84 -10.25 -12.85
CA VAL A 19 -26.66 -9.29 -13.96
C VAL A 19 -27.36 -7.96 -13.61
N LEU A 20 -26.53 -6.98 -13.25
CA LEU A 20 -26.56 -5.53 -13.52
C LEU A 20 -25.92 -4.77 -12.36
N GLY A 21 -24.59 -4.64 -12.44
CA GLY A 21 -23.77 -3.92 -11.49
C GLY A 21 -23.99 -2.41 -11.57
N HIS A 22 -24.87 -1.90 -10.72
CA HIS A 22 -24.81 -0.51 -10.28
C HIS A 22 -24.49 -0.53 -8.78
N ARG A 23 -23.20 -0.44 -8.44
CA ARG A 23 -22.81 -0.15 -7.05
C ARG A 23 -23.20 1.31 -6.79
N PRO A 24 -24.09 1.60 -5.83
CA PRO A 24 -24.36 2.98 -5.46
C PRO A 24 -23.06 3.62 -4.97
N CYS A 25 -22.86 4.90 -5.29
CA CYS A 25 -21.81 5.73 -4.68
C CYS A 25 -22.10 5.84 -3.17
N THR A 26 -21.73 4.81 -2.43
CA THR A 26 -21.66 4.89 -0.98
C THR A 26 -20.56 5.89 -0.65
N ARG A 27 -20.86 6.80 0.28
CA ARG A 27 -19.84 7.63 0.94
C ARG A 27 -18.69 6.69 1.30
N ARG A 28 -17.47 6.96 0.81
CA ARG A 28 -16.29 6.30 1.36
C ARG A 28 -16.38 6.49 2.87
N HIS A 29 -16.56 5.41 3.61
CA HIS A 29 -16.11 5.39 4.98
C HIS A 29 -14.66 5.86 4.90
N ALA A 30 -14.29 6.82 5.75
CA ALA A 30 -12.88 7.07 5.99
C ALA A 30 -12.34 5.77 6.57
N ASP A 31 -11.84 4.88 5.70
CA ASP A 31 -11.00 3.78 6.12
C ASP A 31 -9.86 4.46 6.85
N LEU A 32 -9.91 4.41 8.18
CA LEU A 32 -8.85 4.85 9.04
C LEU A 32 -7.68 3.94 8.69
N LEU A 33 -6.83 4.36 7.75
CA LEU A 33 -5.68 3.58 7.33
C LEU A 33 -4.89 3.26 8.61
N PRO A 34 -4.66 1.99 8.94
CA PRO A 34 -3.92 1.64 10.14
C PRO A 34 -2.56 2.32 10.09
N ALA A 35 -2.13 2.89 11.20
CA ALA A 35 -0.79 3.48 11.30
C ALA A 35 0.26 2.41 10.95
N LEU A 36 1.13 2.72 9.99
CA LEU A 36 2.16 1.83 9.51
C LEU A 36 3.51 2.29 10.02
N TYR A 37 4.34 1.34 10.46
CA TYR A 37 5.76 1.61 10.68
C TYR A 37 6.49 1.52 9.34
N CYS A 38 7.39 2.44 9.05
CA CYS A 38 8.20 2.44 7.83
C CYS A 38 9.68 2.50 8.18
N PHE A 39 10.55 2.02 7.29
CA PHE A 39 11.97 2.35 7.35
C PHE A 39 12.15 3.85 7.12
N HIS A 40 12.96 4.51 7.94
CA HIS A 40 13.44 5.86 7.68
C HIS A 40 14.95 5.81 7.55
N CYS A 41 15.46 6.38 6.46
CA CYS A 41 16.89 6.51 6.25
C CYS A 41 17.17 7.77 5.43
N ASP A 42 18.00 8.65 5.98
CA ASP A 42 18.40 9.89 5.33
C ASP A 42 19.34 9.63 4.15
N ARG A 43 20.03 8.47 4.13
CA ARG A 43 20.79 8.01 2.96
C ARG A 43 21.01 6.50 2.95
N VAL A 44 20.45 5.84 1.94
CA VAL A 44 20.70 4.42 1.61
C VAL A 44 21.74 4.37 0.50
N ASN A 45 22.75 3.51 0.61
CA ASN A 45 23.74 3.32 -0.45
C ASN A 45 23.21 2.37 -1.55
N ALA A 46 23.98 2.19 -2.63
CA ALA A 46 23.60 1.33 -3.76
C ALA A 46 23.36 -0.14 -3.39
N SER A 47 23.95 -0.62 -2.28
CA SER A 47 23.77 -1.99 -1.76
C SER A 47 22.52 -2.13 -0.88
N GLY A 48 21.74 -1.06 -0.66
CA GLY A 48 20.56 -1.07 0.19
C GLY A 48 20.85 -0.90 1.68
N VAL A 49 22.09 -0.56 2.07
CA VAL A 49 22.46 -0.32 3.47
C VAL A 49 22.19 1.14 3.84
N CYS A 50 21.49 1.38 4.95
CA CYS A 50 21.34 2.71 5.50
C CYS A 50 22.69 3.19 6.05
N VAL A 51 23.26 4.25 5.47
CA VAL A 51 24.56 4.79 5.87
C VAL A 51 24.45 6.05 6.74
N SER A 52 23.25 6.63 6.86
CA SER A 52 22.98 7.75 7.77
C SER A 52 21.50 7.88 8.10
N GLY A 53 21.20 8.23 9.37
CA GLY A 53 19.84 8.58 9.79
C GLY A 53 18.89 7.39 9.90
N GLU A 54 19.40 6.20 10.21
CA GLU A 54 18.57 5.01 10.41
C GLU A 54 17.63 5.20 11.61
N ARG A 55 16.33 5.04 11.36
CA ARG A 55 15.28 4.97 12.38
C ARG A 55 14.02 4.38 11.75
N PHE A 56 12.96 4.30 12.55
CA PHE A 56 11.61 4.03 12.04
C PHE A 56 10.76 5.29 12.13
N CYS A 57 9.75 5.38 11.28
CA CYS A 57 8.69 6.38 11.40
C CYS A 57 7.33 5.68 11.37
N GLU A 58 6.34 6.29 12.01
CA GLU A 58 4.95 5.85 11.99
C GLU A 58 4.15 6.81 11.11
N THR A 59 3.35 6.30 10.17
CA THR A 59 2.53 7.14 9.30
C THR A 59 1.36 7.76 10.05
N THR A 60 1.13 9.04 9.86
CA THR A 60 -0.16 9.67 10.17
C THR A 60 -1.23 9.33 9.11
N ALA A 61 -2.47 9.76 9.32
CA ALA A 61 -3.62 9.45 8.46
C ALA A 61 -3.45 9.85 6.97
N THR A 62 -2.57 10.82 6.68
CA THR A 62 -2.32 11.33 5.32
C THR A 62 -0.95 10.92 4.77
N GLU A 63 -0.14 10.24 5.58
CA GLU A 63 1.19 9.80 5.19
C GLU A 63 1.18 8.38 4.64
N GLN A 64 2.20 8.11 3.83
CA GLN A 64 2.49 6.77 3.33
C GLN A 64 3.98 6.52 3.50
N CYS A 65 4.38 5.24 3.53
CA CYS A 65 5.79 4.91 3.42
C CYS A 65 6.27 5.24 2.00
N TYR A 66 7.51 5.72 1.87
CA TYR A 66 8.13 5.99 0.57
C TYR A 66 9.53 5.39 0.46
N VAL A 67 9.92 5.12 -0.78
CA VAL A 67 11.31 4.88 -1.20
C VAL A 67 11.62 5.84 -2.35
N LYS A 68 12.74 6.55 -2.27
CA LYS A 68 13.25 7.38 -3.36
C LYS A 68 14.60 6.84 -3.81
N LYS A 69 14.73 6.45 -5.07
CA LYS A 69 15.98 5.97 -5.68
C LYS A 69 16.53 7.03 -6.63
N VAL A 70 17.85 7.25 -6.58
CA VAL A 70 18.58 8.14 -7.49
C VAL A 70 19.53 7.29 -8.32
N TYR A 71 19.47 7.43 -9.63
CA TYR A 71 20.22 6.65 -10.58
C TYR A 71 21.12 7.54 -11.44
N GLU A 72 22.24 6.97 -11.91
CA GLU A 72 22.99 7.45 -13.07
C GLU A 72 22.90 6.36 -14.15
N GLY A 73 22.21 6.66 -15.25
CA GLY A 73 21.77 5.63 -16.20
C GLY A 73 20.84 4.61 -15.54
N THR A 74 21.24 3.34 -15.55
CA THR A 74 20.52 2.22 -14.91
C THR A 74 21.05 1.85 -13.53
N THR A 75 22.13 2.51 -13.08
CA THR A 75 22.81 2.17 -11.83
C THR A 75 22.25 3.02 -10.69
N VAL A 76 21.78 2.38 -9.62
CA VAL A 76 21.40 3.07 -8.38
C VAL A 76 22.65 3.66 -7.74
N LEU A 77 22.64 4.96 -7.46
CA LEU A 77 23.71 5.63 -6.72
C LEU A 77 23.44 5.57 -5.21
N PHE A 78 22.25 6.01 -4.82
CA PHE A 78 21.79 6.08 -3.43
C PHE A 78 20.28 6.28 -3.41
N GLY A 79 19.70 6.31 -2.22
CA GLY A 79 18.33 6.74 -2.05
C GLY A 79 17.94 7.06 -0.63
N TYR A 80 16.63 7.09 -0.40
CA TYR A 80 16.00 7.57 0.82
C TYR A 80 14.77 6.73 1.14
N GLN A 81 14.45 6.61 2.42
CA GLN A 81 13.24 5.95 2.91
C GLN A 81 12.60 6.82 4.01
N GLY A 82 11.28 6.76 4.16
CA GLY A 82 10.61 7.38 5.29
C GLY A 82 9.09 7.41 5.14
N CYS A 83 8.47 8.29 5.92
CA CYS A 83 7.05 8.61 5.89
C CYS A 83 6.90 9.95 5.17
N ARG A 84 5.91 10.06 4.28
CA ARG A 84 5.72 11.27 3.48
C ARG A 84 4.25 11.58 3.25
N ASN A 85 3.88 12.83 3.52
CA ASN A 85 2.64 13.43 3.06
C ASN A 85 2.68 13.66 1.55
N LEU A 86 1.53 13.50 0.88
CA LEU A 86 1.42 13.68 -0.58
C LEU A 86 2.43 12.80 -1.35
N CYS A 87 2.52 11.53 -0.96
CA CYS A 87 3.33 10.55 -1.68
C CYS A 87 2.62 10.10 -2.95
N PHE A 88 3.04 10.65 -4.09
CA PHE A 88 2.59 10.24 -5.42
C PHE A 88 3.75 9.59 -6.15
N PRO A 89 3.65 8.30 -6.53
CA PRO A 89 4.70 7.64 -7.28
C PRO A 89 5.02 8.42 -8.55
N PHE A 90 6.30 8.66 -8.81
CA PHE A 90 6.74 9.33 -10.03
C PHE A 90 8.14 8.91 -10.41
N MET A 91 8.46 9.04 -11.69
CA MET A 91 9.81 8.91 -12.21
C MET A 91 10.16 10.17 -12.99
N GLY A 92 11.23 10.85 -12.58
CA GLY A 92 11.71 12.08 -13.21
C GLY A 92 13.14 11.92 -13.69
N CYS A 93 13.41 12.27 -14.93
CA CYS A 93 14.75 12.19 -15.52
C CYS A 93 15.29 13.61 -15.78
N SER A 94 16.56 13.81 -15.46
CA SER A 94 17.36 14.96 -15.88
C SER A 94 18.44 14.50 -16.85
N HIS A 95 19.25 15.42 -17.38
CA HIS A 95 20.37 15.05 -18.26
C HIS A 95 21.39 14.09 -17.64
N LYS A 96 21.48 14.03 -16.30
CA LYS A 96 22.49 13.24 -15.59
C LYS A 96 21.90 12.17 -14.68
N TYR A 97 20.78 12.47 -14.03
CA TYR A 97 20.21 11.58 -13.01
C TYR A 97 18.75 11.27 -13.27
N THR A 98 18.36 10.04 -12.96
CA THR A 98 16.96 9.61 -12.85
C THR A 98 16.59 9.52 -11.38
N VAL A 99 15.40 10.00 -11.04
CA VAL A 99 14.83 9.93 -9.69
C VAL A 99 13.53 9.17 -9.77
N GLU A 100 13.41 8.10 -9.01
CA GLU A 100 12.19 7.32 -8.86
C GLU A 100 11.69 7.46 -7.43
N LEU A 101 10.41 7.78 -7.26
CA LEU A 101 9.70 7.73 -6.00
C LEU A 101 8.63 6.65 -6.07
N THR A 102 8.67 5.72 -5.12
CA THR A 102 7.63 4.72 -4.90
C THR A 102 6.97 4.99 -3.55
N CYS A 103 5.66 4.75 -3.48
CA CYS A 103 4.84 4.92 -2.27
C CYS A 103 4.10 3.62 -1.98
N CYS A 104 3.95 3.28 -0.69
CA CYS A 104 3.18 2.10 -0.27
C CYS A 104 2.47 2.36 1.07
N ASN A 105 1.30 1.75 1.21
CA ASN A 105 0.45 1.87 2.40
C ASN A 105 -0.31 0.57 2.74
N SER A 106 0.16 -0.58 2.25
CA SER A 106 -0.50 -1.88 2.44
C SER A 106 -0.03 -2.63 3.68
N SER A 107 1.20 -2.40 4.14
CA SER A 107 1.79 -3.06 5.30
C SER A 107 2.93 -2.25 5.92
N SER A 108 3.23 -2.51 7.19
CA SER A 108 4.43 -1.94 7.83
C SER A 108 5.69 -2.45 7.14
N PHE A 109 6.71 -1.60 7.07
CA PHE A 109 8.02 -1.82 6.47
C PHE A 109 7.98 -2.15 4.97
N CYS A 110 6.88 -1.79 4.29
CA CYS A 110 6.71 -2.02 2.85
C CYS A 110 7.72 -1.24 1.99
N ASN A 111 8.32 -0.18 2.53
CA ASN A 111 9.26 0.68 1.84
C ASN A 111 10.71 0.19 1.97
N LYS A 112 10.94 -1.12 1.89
CA LYS A 112 12.30 -1.66 1.82
C LYS A 112 12.97 -1.20 0.52
N PHE A 113 14.23 -0.78 0.61
CA PHE A 113 15.01 -0.30 -0.53
C PHE A 113 15.30 -1.40 -1.55
#